data_AF-A0A3D5WD03-F1
#
_entry.id   AF-A0A3D5WD03-F1
#
_cell.length_a   1.000
_cell.length_b   1.000
_cell.length_c   1.000
_cell.angle_alpha   90.00
_cell.angle_beta   90.00
_cell.angle_gamma   90.00
#
_symmetry.space_group_name_H-M   'P 1'
#
loop_
_entity.id
_entity.type
_entity.pdbx_description
1 polymer ?
#
loop_
_entity_poly.entity_id
_entity_poly.type
_entity_poly.pdbx_seq_one_letter_code
_entity_poly.pdbx_strand_id
1 'polypeptide(L)'
;MSVVRMYKARMVSPTVLGIDAEVGFFHEEPQEGPRYVKLKATINGQPVEEKIPVTDLVSPGKIVLLEWPRQDRLKIDLKKWGIDRFTKDQVFTLTATAFCLASGPGRESTVEVRIPLPVIIVHGYILKEWWEKDSYLEPYYKLQEFLKRNGYDDSESGYRTMWGQPDIRFSPQDATAEDIARQADNWINDALKNTYAAKVNIIGVSLGGLVGRYYITEYNASKVYKLLLVTVVNEGSSLFEGEFFIKLASSKAEAQAFLLNLEGKENLANWLFPTYQSLYTLDGKEVPHPFKNLFHEKGYDKPAPPGLYYYSIFSAQRESPYELYVEEVGDWYRLIGDKRKGTGDGNSIVQTYKTFGCNILVPTNTHHAFMLGDSKVQSTILNVLRCKPEEYCELK
;
A
#
# COMPACT_ATOMS: atom_id res chain seq x y z
N MET A 1 -6.71 -6.21 -46.79
CA MET A 1 -6.48 -6.78 -45.44
C MET A 1 -6.73 -5.67 -44.44
N SER A 2 -7.10 -5.96 -43.18
CA SER A 2 -7.27 -4.94 -42.14
C SER A 2 -6.22 -5.15 -41.05
N VAL A 3 -5.79 -4.07 -40.38
CA VAL A 3 -4.78 -4.12 -39.31
C VAL A 3 -5.29 -3.40 -38.08
N VAL A 4 -5.06 -4.02 -36.92
CA VAL A 4 -5.05 -3.34 -35.62
C VAL A 4 -3.76 -3.69 -34.92
N ARG A 5 -3.15 -2.70 -34.26
CA ARG A 5 -1.98 -2.90 -33.40
C ARG A 5 -2.20 -2.15 -32.10
N MET A 6 -2.47 -2.90 -31.02
CA MET A 6 -2.60 -2.33 -29.68
C MET A 6 -1.23 -2.00 -29.10
N TYR A 7 -1.14 -0.86 -28.44
CA TYR A 7 0.06 -0.40 -27.75
C TYR A 7 -0.10 -0.46 -26.24
N LYS A 8 -1.30 -0.12 -25.76
CA LYS A 8 -1.56 0.04 -24.34
C LYS A 8 -3.05 -0.15 -24.07
N ALA A 9 -3.37 -0.75 -22.94
CA ALA A 9 -4.72 -0.73 -22.39
C ALA A 9 -4.60 -0.43 -20.89
N ARG A 10 -5.38 0.52 -20.40
CA ARG A 10 -5.37 0.97 -19.00
C ARG A 10 -6.74 1.45 -18.58
N MET A 11 -7.00 1.45 -17.28
CA MET A 11 -8.16 2.15 -16.76
C MET A 11 -7.98 3.65 -16.97
N VAL A 12 -9.02 4.29 -17.49
CA VAL A 12 -9.04 5.71 -17.84
C VAL A 12 -10.08 6.49 -17.03
N SER A 13 -11.03 5.77 -16.44
CA SER A 13 -11.94 6.22 -15.40
C SER A 13 -12.23 5.05 -14.47
N PRO A 14 -12.95 5.22 -13.35
CA PRO A 14 -13.26 4.12 -12.45
C PRO A 14 -13.91 2.92 -13.14
N THR A 15 -14.69 3.11 -14.22
CA THR A 15 -15.45 2.02 -14.88
C THR A 15 -15.03 1.73 -16.30
N VAL A 16 -14.07 2.47 -16.87
CA VAL A 16 -13.72 2.38 -18.29
C VAL A 16 -12.27 1.98 -18.47
N LEU A 17 -12.05 0.91 -19.24
CA LEU A 17 -10.76 0.53 -19.80
C LEU A 17 -10.61 1.18 -21.17
N GLY A 18 -9.61 2.06 -21.34
CA GLY A 18 -9.26 2.69 -22.62
C GLY A 18 -8.14 1.92 -23.31
N ILE A 19 -8.19 1.87 -24.64
CA ILE A 19 -7.25 1.13 -25.47
C ILE A 19 -6.60 2.11 -26.46
N ASP A 20 -5.27 2.15 -26.46
CA ASP A 20 -4.48 2.89 -27.45
C ASP A 20 -4.05 1.91 -28.54
N ALA A 21 -4.40 2.20 -29.80
CA ALA A 21 -4.09 1.34 -30.93
C ALA A 21 -3.94 2.10 -32.25
N GLU A 22 -3.13 1.56 -33.15
CA GLU A 22 -3.20 1.87 -34.57
C GLU A 22 -4.25 1.01 -35.25
N VAL A 23 -5.07 1.62 -36.09
CA VAL A 23 -6.09 0.94 -36.89
C VAL A 23 -5.94 1.35 -38.35
N GLY A 24 -5.90 0.39 -39.25
CA GLY A 24 -5.71 0.62 -40.67
C GLY A 24 -6.47 -0.36 -41.56
N PHE A 25 -6.86 0.13 -42.73
CA PHE A 25 -7.51 -0.66 -43.77
C PHE A 25 -6.76 -0.43 -45.09
N PHE A 26 -6.41 -1.50 -45.82
CA PHE A 26 -5.56 -1.37 -47.01
C PHE A 26 -6.33 -0.78 -48.22
N HIS A 27 -5.60 -0.26 -49.21
CA HIS A 27 -6.15 0.43 -50.40
C HIS A 27 -7.14 -0.42 -51.22
N GLU A 28 -6.99 -1.73 -51.19
CA GLU A 28 -7.83 -2.69 -51.91
C GLU A 28 -9.21 -2.87 -51.24
N GLU A 29 -9.42 -2.31 -50.05
CA GLU A 29 -10.72 -2.39 -49.38
C GLU A 29 -11.71 -1.37 -49.95
N PRO A 30 -13.02 -1.70 -49.99
CA PRO A 30 -14.02 -0.79 -50.54
C PRO A 30 -14.03 0.54 -49.80
N GLN A 31 -14.27 1.63 -50.52
CA GLN A 31 -14.38 2.98 -49.96
C GLN A 31 -15.57 3.10 -48.99
N GLU A 32 -16.65 2.38 -49.27
CA GLU A 32 -17.87 2.37 -48.48
C GLU A 32 -18.06 1.04 -47.73
N GLY A 33 -18.76 1.09 -46.60
CA GLY A 33 -19.14 -0.09 -45.82
C GLY A 33 -18.71 -0.03 -44.35
N PRO A 34 -19.33 -0.83 -43.48
CA PRO A 34 -19.07 -0.81 -42.06
C PRO A 34 -17.68 -1.40 -41.75
N ARG A 35 -16.90 -0.66 -40.95
CA ARG A 35 -15.62 -1.07 -40.39
C ARG A 35 -15.69 -0.99 -38.88
N TYR A 36 -15.19 -2.00 -38.19
CA TYR A 36 -15.19 -2.02 -36.74
C TYR A 36 -13.93 -2.68 -36.19
N VAL A 37 -13.59 -2.33 -34.96
CA VAL A 37 -12.63 -3.07 -34.15
C VAL A 37 -13.41 -3.91 -33.16
N LYS A 38 -13.10 -5.20 -33.13
CA LYS A 38 -13.63 -6.14 -32.16
C LYS A 38 -12.62 -6.28 -31.02
N LEU A 39 -13.06 -6.06 -29.79
CA LEU A 39 -12.26 -6.27 -28.58
C LEU A 39 -12.81 -7.48 -27.83
N LYS A 40 -11.93 -8.37 -27.37
CA LYS A 40 -12.28 -9.56 -26.58
C LYS A 40 -11.36 -9.72 -25.38
N ALA A 41 -11.93 -10.03 -24.23
CA ALA A 41 -11.18 -10.39 -23.01
C ALA A 41 -12.04 -11.24 -22.07
N THR A 42 -11.39 -11.88 -21.10
CA THR A 42 -12.06 -12.42 -19.91
C THR A 42 -11.60 -11.58 -18.71
N ILE A 43 -12.49 -10.75 -18.18
CA ILE A 43 -12.18 -9.81 -17.10
C ILE A 43 -12.92 -10.25 -15.85
N ASN A 44 -12.20 -10.49 -14.76
CA ASN A 44 -12.76 -11.01 -13.50
C ASN A 44 -13.63 -12.27 -13.71
N GLY A 45 -13.19 -13.19 -14.57
CA GLY A 45 -13.91 -14.42 -14.92
C GLY A 45 -15.05 -14.25 -15.93
N GLN A 46 -15.42 -13.02 -16.31
CA GLN A 46 -16.51 -12.76 -17.24
C GLN A 46 -16.01 -12.47 -18.66
N PRO A 47 -16.54 -13.16 -19.69
CA PRO A 47 -16.19 -12.87 -21.08
C PRO A 47 -16.82 -11.55 -21.54
N VAL A 48 -16.01 -10.76 -22.25
CA VAL A 48 -16.36 -9.45 -22.80
C VAL A 48 -16.10 -9.47 -24.29
N GLU A 49 -17.04 -8.95 -25.08
CA GLU A 49 -16.90 -8.78 -26.53
C GLU A 49 -17.50 -7.46 -27.01
N GLU A 50 -16.67 -6.44 -27.23
CA GLU A 50 -17.11 -5.15 -27.78
C GLU A 50 -16.89 -5.10 -29.30
N LYS A 51 -17.86 -4.55 -30.02
CA LYS A 51 -17.75 -4.24 -31.46
C LYS A 51 -17.86 -2.74 -31.64
N ILE A 52 -16.74 -2.10 -31.92
CA ILE A 52 -16.63 -0.65 -31.91
C ILE A 52 -16.51 -0.14 -33.35
N PRO A 53 -17.49 0.63 -33.86
CA PRO A 53 -17.44 1.16 -35.21
C PRO A 53 -16.32 2.21 -35.34
N VAL A 54 -15.54 2.11 -36.41
CA VAL A 54 -14.42 2.99 -36.76
C VAL A 54 -14.47 3.48 -38.21
N THR A 55 -15.59 3.28 -38.90
CA THR A 55 -15.78 3.68 -40.30
C THR A 55 -15.49 5.16 -40.54
N ASP A 56 -15.90 6.00 -39.60
CA ASP A 56 -15.73 7.46 -39.62
C ASP A 56 -14.30 7.91 -39.29
N LEU A 57 -13.49 7.02 -38.72
CA LEU A 57 -12.15 7.34 -38.23
C LEU A 57 -11.06 6.94 -39.22
N VAL A 58 -11.29 5.90 -40.05
CA VAL A 58 -10.25 5.32 -40.91
C VAL A 58 -10.78 5.08 -42.32
N SER A 59 -10.22 5.83 -43.27
CA SER A 59 -10.43 5.61 -44.70
C SER A 59 -9.50 4.50 -45.24
N PRO A 60 -9.88 3.77 -46.30
CA PRO A 60 -8.97 2.84 -46.96
C PRO A 60 -7.66 3.50 -47.40
N GLY A 61 -6.57 2.76 -47.25
CA GLY A 61 -5.20 3.22 -47.50
C GLY A 61 -4.57 4.05 -46.38
N LYS A 62 -5.30 4.32 -45.28
CA LYS A 62 -4.79 5.08 -44.13
C LYS A 62 -4.67 4.21 -42.89
N ILE A 63 -3.73 4.59 -42.03
CA ILE A 63 -3.59 4.10 -40.66
C ILE A 63 -3.81 5.31 -39.74
N VAL A 64 -4.63 5.15 -38.71
CA VAL A 64 -4.90 6.18 -37.71
C VAL A 64 -4.52 5.67 -36.34
N LEU A 65 -3.86 6.53 -35.58
CA LEU A 65 -3.58 6.31 -34.16
C LEU A 65 -4.79 6.77 -33.34
N LEU A 66 -5.40 5.83 -32.63
CA LEU A 66 -6.47 6.07 -31.67
C LEU A 66 -5.84 6.00 -30.27
N GLU A 67 -5.59 7.16 -29.67
CA GLU A 67 -4.90 7.28 -28.38
C GLU A 67 -5.69 8.16 -27.40
N TRP A 68 -5.77 7.72 -26.15
CA TRP A 68 -6.45 8.43 -25.08
C TRP A 68 -5.58 9.56 -24.49
N PRO A 69 -6.14 10.75 -24.18
CA PRO A 69 -7.56 11.12 -24.22
C PRO A 69 -8.03 11.73 -25.56
N ARG A 70 -7.16 11.82 -26.58
CA ARG A 70 -7.46 12.50 -27.85
C ARG A 70 -8.57 11.82 -28.64
N GLN A 71 -8.65 10.49 -28.56
CA GLN A 71 -9.68 9.67 -29.18
C GLN A 71 -10.17 8.61 -28.19
N ASP A 72 -11.40 8.73 -27.71
CA ASP A 72 -11.97 7.90 -26.64
C ASP A 72 -12.85 6.74 -27.16
N ARG A 73 -12.70 6.38 -28.44
CA ARG A 73 -13.57 5.43 -29.14
C ARG A 73 -13.32 3.99 -28.70
N LEU A 74 -12.06 3.56 -28.62
CA LEU A 74 -11.71 2.19 -28.24
C LEU A 74 -11.74 2.06 -26.72
N LYS A 75 -12.87 1.55 -26.20
CA LYS A 75 -13.08 1.38 -24.76
C LYS A 75 -13.96 0.18 -24.42
N ILE A 76 -13.75 -0.35 -23.22
CA ILE A 76 -14.62 -1.34 -22.58
C ILE A 76 -15.19 -0.70 -21.30
N ASP A 77 -16.51 -0.63 -21.19
CA ASP A 77 -17.21 -0.18 -19.98
C ASP A 77 -17.52 -1.39 -19.10
N LEU A 78 -16.84 -1.48 -17.96
CA LEU A 78 -16.95 -2.63 -17.07
C LEU A 78 -18.36 -2.77 -16.46
N LYS A 79 -19.02 -1.66 -16.19
CA LYS A 79 -20.36 -1.64 -15.59
C LYS A 79 -21.41 -2.05 -16.61
N LYS A 80 -21.28 -1.61 -17.87
CA LYS A 80 -22.14 -2.05 -18.98
C LYS A 80 -22.11 -3.57 -19.13
N TRP A 81 -20.94 -4.18 -18.96
CA TRP A 81 -20.79 -5.64 -19.01
C TRP A 81 -21.23 -6.36 -17.74
N GLY A 82 -21.61 -5.65 -16.67
CA GLY A 82 -21.99 -6.27 -15.41
C GLY A 82 -20.81 -6.96 -14.70
N ILE A 83 -19.59 -6.52 -14.97
CA ILE A 83 -18.39 -7.07 -14.33
C ILE A 83 -18.39 -6.64 -12.86
N ASP A 84 -18.27 -7.60 -11.95
CA ASP A 84 -18.15 -7.32 -10.53
C ASP A 84 -16.88 -6.54 -10.20
N ARG A 85 -16.98 -5.67 -9.18
CA ARG A 85 -15.85 -4.89 -8.67
C ARG A 85 -14.72 -5.81 -8.20
N PHE A 86 -13.48 -5.37 -8.41
CA PHE A 86 -12.31 -6.23 -8.24
C PHE A 86 -11.95 -6.44 -6.77
N THR A 87 -11.92 -7.69 -6.33
CA THR A 87 -11.46 -8.07 -4.97
C THR A 87 -9.99 -8.45 -4.93
N LYS A 88 -9.35 -8.57 -6.11
CA LYS A 88 -7.94 -8.92 -6.34
C LYS A 88 -7.41 -8.13 -7.55
N ASP A 89 -6.10 -8.02 -7.68
CA ASP A 89 -5.45 -7.55 -8.91
C ASP A 89 -6.00 -8.31 -10.12
N GLN A 90 -6.27 -7.61 -11.21
CA GLN A 90 -6.69 -8.22 -12.47
C GLN A 90 -5.51 -8.29 -13.43
N VAL A 91 -5.28 -9.48 -13.99
CA VAL A 91 -4.34 -9.71 -15.08
C VAL A 91 -5.05 -10.54 -16.13
N PHE A 92 -5.13 -10.04 -17.36
CA PHE A 92 -5.81 -10.73 -18.46
C PHE A 92 -5.24 -10.34 -19.82
N THR A 93 -5.42 -11.19 -20.82
CA THR A 93 -5.09 -10.88 -22.21
C THR A 93 -6.27 -10.18 -22.88
N LEU A 94 -6.03 -9.00 -23.43
CA LEU A 94 -6.96 -8.31 -24.32
C LEU A 94 -6.57 -8.63 -25.76
N THR A 95 -7.55 -9.01 -26.58
CA THR A 95 -7.39 -9.28 -28.01
C THR A 95 -8.19 -8.27 -28.81
N ALA A 96 -7.59 -7.69 -29.84
CA ALA A 96 -8.24 -6.81 -30.80
C ALA A 96 -8.13 -7.37 -32.21
N THR A 97 -9.20 -7.21 -33.00
CA THR A 97 -9.24 -7.59 -34.41
C THR A 97 -9.95 -6.48 -35.19
N ALA A 98 -9.32 -5.94 -36.22
CA ALA A 98 -10.00 -5.05 -37.17
C ALA A 98 -10.83 -5.88 -38.15
N PHE A 99 -12.05 -5.44 -38.45
CA PHE A 99 -12.95 -6.10 -39.37
C PHE A 99 -13.43 -5.15 -40.46
N CYS A 100 -13.39 -5.63 -41.69
CA CYS A 100 -14.06 -5.04 -42.83
C CYS A 100 -14.94 -6.10 -43.49
N LEU A 101 -16.15 -5.73 -43.91
CA LEU A 101 -17.12 -6.67 -44.46
C LEU A 101 -16.59 -7.40 -45.72
N ALA A 102 -15.78 -6.73 -46.52
CA ALA A 102 -15.27 -7.26 -47.78
C ALA A 102 -14.06 -8.21 -47.61
N SER A 103 -13.19 -7.95 -46.64
CA SER A 103 -11.94 -8.72 -46.44
C SER A 103 -11.99 -9.66 -45.24
N GLY A 104 -13.04 -9.57 -44.41
CA GLY A 104 -13.20 -10.38 -43.21
C GLY A 104 -12.37 -9.87 -42.02
N PRO A 105 -12.07 -10.75 -41.04
CA PRO A 105 -11.18 -10.42 -39.92
C PRO A 105 -9.75 -10.15 -40.41
N GLY A 106 -9.18 -9.06 -39.93
CA GLY A 106 -7.75 -8.82 -39.96
C GLY A 106 -6.98 -9.70 -38.97
N ARG A 107 -5.67 -9.48 -38.88
CA ARG A 107 -4.82 -10.15 -37.91
C ARG A 107 -5.16 -9.69 -36.48
N GLU A 108 -5.11 -10.63 -35.54
CA GLU A 108 -5.26 -10.32 -34.12
C GLU A 108 -4.04 -9.59 -33.57
N SER A 109 -4.29 -8.61 -32.71
CA SER A 109 -3.31 -7.99 -31.83
C SER A 109 -3.67 -8.36 -30.40
N THR A 110 -2.68 -8.64 -29.57
CA THR A 110 -2.90 -8.98 -28.16
C THR A 110 -2.02 -8.13 -27.25
N VAL A 111 -2.52 -7.79 -26.08
CA VAL A 111 -1.75 -7.13 -25.01
C VAL A 111 -2.16 -7.70 -23.66
N GLU A 112 -1.19 -7.88 -22.75
CA GLU A 112 -1.50 -8.18 -21.35
C GLU A 112 -1.92 -6.89 -20.64
N VAL A 113 -3.06 -6.95 -19.95
CA VAL A 113 -3.60 -5.84 -19.18
C VAL A 113 -3.49 -6.17 -17.71
N ARG A 114 -2.95 -5.23 -16.94
CA ARG A 114 -2.91 -5.29 -15.49
C ARG A 114 -3.70 -4.12 -14.89
N ILE A 115 -4.61 -4.44 -13.97
CA ILE A 115 -5.33 -3.45 -13.16
C ILE A 115 -5.05 -3.79 -11.70
N PRO A 116 -4.15 -3.05 -11.02
CA PRO A 116 -3.85 -3.31 -9.62
C PRO A 116 -5.02 -2.88 -8.73
N LEU A 117 -5.16 -3.52 -7.56
CA LEU A 117 -5.98 -2.94 -6.50
C LEU A 117 -5.36 -1.61 -6.02
N PRO A 118 -6.18 -0.64 -5.59
CA PRO A 118 -5.69 0.57 -4.96
C PRO A 118 -4.84 0.27 -3.71
N VAL A 119 -3.82 1.08 -3.50
CA VAL A 119 -2.90 0.98 -2.36
C VAL A 119 -3.03 2.21 -1.45
N ILE A 120 -3.17 1.95 -0.15
CA ILE A 120 -3.19 2.96 0.92
C ILE A 120 -1.88 2.87 1.69
N ILE A 121 -1.06 3.92 1.67
CA ILE A 121 0.24 3.98 2.36
C ILE A 121 0.07 4.78 3.65
N VAL A 122 0.07 4.07 4.78
CA VAL A 122 -0.13 4.65 6.12
C VAL A 122 1.22 4.83 6.80
N HIS A 123 1.55 6.08 7.12
CA HIS A 123 2.84 6.42 7.70
C HIS A 123 2.96 6.01 9.17
N GLY A 124 4.22 5.92 9.62
CA GLY A 124 4.58 5.64 11.00
C GLY A 124 4.48 6.84 11.92
N TYR A 125 5.13 6.74 13.08
CA TYR A 125 5.20 7.85 14.03
C TYR A 125 6.07 8.98 13.47
N ILE A 126 5.43 10.07 13.02
CA ILE A 126 6.08 11.29 12.54
C ILE A 126 5.56 12.42 13.42
N LEU A 127 6.36 12.90 14.36
CA LEU A 127 6.04 14.11 15.14
C LEU A 127 6.08 15.36 14.25
N LYS A 128 5.69 16.53 14.77
CA LYS A 128 5.86 17.80 14.05
C LYS A 128 7.08 18.56 14.58
N GLU A 129 7.39 18.37 15.86
CA GLU A 129 8.38 19.11 16.66
C GLU A 129 9.82 18.65 16.41
N TRP A 130 10.04 17.43 15.90
CA TRP A 130 11.40 16.98 15.56
C TRP A 130 11.83 17.34 14.12
N TRP A 131 11.02 18.07 13.35
CA TRP A 131 11.06 17.96 11.89
C TRP A 131 10.91 19.27 11.11
N GLU A 132 11.85 20.20 11.29
CA GLU A 132 12.07 21.29 10.32
C GLU A 132 12.60 20.81 8.94
N LYS A 133 12.69 19.49 8.67
CA LYS A 133 13.25 18.94 7.42
C LYS A 133 12.31 17.94 6.73
N ASP A 134 12.04 18.20 5.44
CA ASP A 134 11.32 17.32 4.49
C ASP A 134 11.93 15.91 4.31
N SER A 135 13.10 15.63 4.89
CA SER A 135 13.87 14.41 4.67
C SER A 135 13.19 13.11 5.14
N TYR A 136 12.21 13.17 6.05
CA TYR A 136 11.51 11.98 6.57
C TYR A 136 10.29 11.57 5.74
N LEU A 137 9.78 12.47 4.89
CA LEU A 137 8.78 12.13 3.89
C LEU A 137 9.44 11.61 2.60
N GLU A 138 10.73 11.91 2.39
CA GLU A 138 11.49 11.47 1.21
C GLU A 138 11.41 9.95 0.96
N PRO A 139 11.50 9.04 1.96
CA PRO A 139 11.33 7.61 1.74
C PRO A 139 9.94 7.23 1.21
N TYR A 140 8.89 7.93 1.66
CA TYR A 140 7.52 7.72 1.19
C TYR A 140 7.36 8.19 -0.25
N TYR A 141 7.88 9.37 -0.59
CA TYR A 141 7.89 9.86 -1.97
C TYR A 141 8.70 8.96 -2.90
N LYS A 142 9.85 8.44 -2.44
CA LYS A 142 10.65 7.45 -3.19
C LYS A 142 9.87 6.18 -3.46
N LEU A 143 9.14 5.65 -2.48
CA LEU A 143 8.25 4.50 -2.69
C LEU A 143 7.12 4.83 -3.68
N GLN A 144 6.45 5.97 -3.53
CA GLN A 144 5.38 6.40 -4.44
C GLN A 144 5.89 6.50 -5.88
N GLU A 145 7.02 7.15 -6.12
CA GLU A 145 7.65 7.24 -7.44
C GLU A 145 8.05 5.88 -8.00
N PHE A 146 8.57 4.98 -7.15
CA PHE A 146 8.85 3.61 -7.55
C PHE A 146 7.58 2.86 -7.97
N LEU A 147 6.49 2.97 -7.21
CA LEU A 147 5.21 2.34 -7.53
C LEU A 147 4.60 2.91 -8.81
N LYS A 148 4.71 4.23 -9.05
CA LYS A 148 4.25 4.87 -10.31
C LYS A 148 4.90 4.26 -11.54
N ARG A 149 6.24 4.14 -11.50
CA ARG A 149 7.01 3.49 -12.59
C ARG A 149 6.63 2.02 -12.79
N ASN A 150 5.92 1.43 -11.82
CA ASN A 150 5.49 0.04 -11.81
C ASN A 150 3.98 -0.15 -11.94
N GLY A 151 3.26 0.86 -12.46
CA GLY A 151 1.87 0.74 -12.89
C GLY A 151 0.83 1.23 -11.88
N TYR A 152 1.25 1.87 -10.79
CA TYR A 152 0.37 2.65 -9.93
C TYR A 152 0.27 4.11 -10.40
N ASP A 153 -0.72 4.84 -9.92
CA ASP A 153 -0.97 6.24 -10.27
C ASP A 153 -1.55 6.98 -9.07
N ASP A 154 -1.07 8.20 -8.79
CA ASP A 154 -1.59 9.08 -7.74
C ASP A 154 -2.27 10.34 -8.31
N SER A 155 -2.42 10.43 -9.63
CA SER A 155 -3.05 11.57 -10.29
C SER A 155 -4.56 11.62 -10.02
N GLU A 156 -5.02 12.77 -9.50
CA GLU A 156 -6.45 13.03 -9.28
C GLU A 156 -7.27 13.11 -10.58
N SER A 157 -6.64 13.44 -11.71
CA SER A 157 -7.33 13.61 -13.00
C SER A 157 -7.51 12.31 -13.77
N GLY A 158 -7.00 11.19 -13.25
CA GLY A 158 -7.01 9.88 -13.90
C GLY A 158 -7.58 8.76 -13.03
N TYR A 159 -7.29 7.51 -13.41
CA TYR A 159 -7.59 6.33 -12.59
C TYR A 159 -6.54 6.21 -11.48
N ARG A 160 -6.76 6.93 -10.39
CA ARG A 160 -5.91 6.92 -9.20
C ARG A 160 -5.91 5.51 -8.58
N THR A 161 -4.74 4.96 -8.29
CA THR A 161 -4.54 3.64 -7.66
C THR A 161 -3.64 3.70 -6.43
N MET A 162 -3.20 4.88 -6.01
CA MET A 162 -2.32 5.06 -4.86
C MET A 162 -2.71 6.29 -4.05
N TRP A 163 -2.77 6.09 -2.73
CA TRP A 163 -2.96 7.13 -1.72
C TRP A 163 -1.82 7.01 -0.72
N GLY A 164 -1.14 8.11 -0.46
CA GLY A 164 0.02 8.18 0.41
C GLY A 164 0.24 9.61 0.85
N GLN A 165 1.49 10.03 1.01
CA GLN A 165 1.78 11.44 1.30
C GLN A 165 1.51 12.30 0.05
N PRO A 166 0.84 13.47 0.16
CA PRO A 166 0.36 14.11 1.40
C PRO A 166 -1.08 13.77 1.82
N ASP A 167 -1.84 12.98 1.05
CA ASP A 167 -3.28 12.70 1.28
C ASP A 167 -3.56 11.97 2.60
N ILE A 168 -2.66 11.07 3.00
CA ILE A 168 -2.78 10.24 4.19
C ILE A 168 -1.86 10.80 5.26
N ARG A 169 -2.43 11.50 6.23
CA ARG A 169 -1.74 12.08 7.37
C ARG A 169 -2.57 11.97 8.63
N PHE A 170 -1.92 11.65 9.74
CA PHE A 170 -2.49 11.70 11.07
C PHE A 170 -1.39 12.04 12.10
N SER A 171 -1.81 12.54 13.25
CA SER A 171 -0.93 12.71 14.41
C SER A 171 -1.19 11.57 15.39
N PRO A 172 -0.18 10.76 15.74
CA PRO A 172 -0.31 9.73 16.76
C PRO A 172 -0.68 10.27 18.15
N GLN A 173 -0.41 11.55 18.41
CA GLN A 173 -0.71 12.21 19.68
C GLN A 173 -2.16 12.73 19.74
N ASP A 174 -2.73 13.08 18.60
CA ASP A 174 -4.09 13.64 18.54
C ASP A 174 -5.16 12.56 18.37
N ALA A 175 -4.82 11.45 17.70
CA ALA A 175 -5.77 10.42 17.36
C ALA A 175 -5.95 9.38 18.48
N THR A 176 -7.20 9.03 18.77
CA THR A 176 -7.56 7.78 19.47
C THR A 176 -7.59 6.60 18.49
N ALA A 177 -7.72 5.38 19.03
CA ALA A 177 -7.90 4.16 18.23
C ALA A 177 -9.13 4.26 17.31
N GLU A 178 -10.26 4.70 17.84
CA GLU A 178 -11.51 4.84 17.11
C GLU A 178 -11.46 5.96 16.07
N ASP A 179 -10.79 7.07 16.38
CA ASP A 179 -10.59 8.18 15.43
C ASP A 179 -9.79 7.73 14.22
N ILE A 180 -8.65 7.06 14.44
CA ILE A 180 -7.79 6.63 13.35
C ILE A 180 -8.44 5.54 12.49
N ALA A 181 -9.25 4.65 13.08
CA ALA A 181 -9.99 3.67 12.30
C ALA A 181 -11.06 4.31 11.40
N ARG A 182 -11.78 5.33 11.90
CA ARG A 182 -12.70 6.12 11.07
C ARG A 182 -11.97 6.85 9.95
N GLN A 183 -10.81 7.45 10.27
CA GLN A 183 -10.01 8.14 9.27
C GLN A 183 -9.50 7.18 8.19
N ALA A 184 -9.03 5.99 8.59
CA ALA A 184 -8.65 4.92 7.67
C ALA A 184 -9.82 4.45 6.80
N ASP A 185 -11.02 4.29 7.37
CA ASP A 185 -12.21 3.93 6.58
C ASP A 185 -12.52 4.99 5.52
N ASN A 186 -12.36 6.27 5.86
CA ASN A 186 -12.57 7.37 4.91
C ASN A 186 -11.54 7.34 3.76
N TRP A 187 -10.25 7.12 4.05
CA TRP A 187 -9.22 6.96 3.02
C TRP A 187 -9.52 5.77 2.09
N ILE A 188 -9.94 4.66 2.68
CA ILE A 188 -10.30 3.45 1.93
C ILE A 188 -11.55 3.69 1.08
N ASN A 189 -12.59 4.32 1.64
CA ASN A 189 -13.81 4.63 0.89
C ASN A 189 -13.55 5.58 -0.27
N ASP A 190 -12.68 6.57 -0.09
CA ASP A 190 -12.25 7.44 -1.18
C ASP A 190 -11.54 6.64 -2.28
N ALA A 191 -10.61 5.78 -1.91
CA ALA A 191 -9.92 4.92 -2.88
C ALA A 191 -10.85 3.98 -3.64
N LEU A 192 -11.81 3.38 -2.93
CA LEU A 192 -12.83 2.53 -3.55
C LEU A 192 -13.79 3.35 -4.43
N LYS A 193 -14.13 4.59 -4.07
CA LYS A 193 -15.00 5.44 -4.91
C LYS A 193 -14.33 5.83 -6.23
N ASN A 194 -13.02 6.03 -6.21
CA ASN A 194 -12.23 6.46 -7.36
C ASN A 194 -11.70 5.29 -8.22
N THR A 195 -12.04 4.04 -7.87
CA THR A 195 -11.60 2.84 -8.61
C THR A 195 -12.74 1.85 -8.84
N TYR A 196 -12.50 0.86 -9.72
CA TYR A 196 -13.40 -0.29 -9.88
C TYR A 196 -13.18 -1.39 -8.82
N ALA A 197 -12.30 -1.17 -7.84
CA ALA A 197 -11.97 -2.18 -6.85
C ALA A 197 -13.05 -2.27 -5.76
N ALA A 198 -13.29 -3.45 -5.21
CA ALA A 198 -14.09 -3.69 -4.00
C ALA A 198 -13.22 -3.72 -2.73
N LYS A 199 -11.90 -3.90 -2.91
CA LYS A 199 -10.92 -3.99 -1.82
C LYS A 199 -9.68 -3.17 -2.12
N VAL A 200 -8.93 -2.82 -1.08
CA VAL A 200 -7.63 -2.15 -1.16
C VAL A 200 -6.52 -3.05 -0.64
N ASN A 201 -5.28 -2.71 -0.96
CA ASN A 201 -4.10 -3.13 -0.21
C ASN A 201 -3.66 -1.99 0.72
N ILE A 202 -3.17 -2.31 1.91
CA ILE A 202 -2.60 -1.34 2.85
C ILE A 202 -1.10 -1.61 2.98
N ILE A 203 -0.28 -0.56 2.88
CA ILE A 203 1.13 -0.56 3.28
C ILE A 203 1.22 0.28 4.55
N GLY A 204 1.28 -0.39 5.70
CA GLY A 204 1.45 0.27 6.99
C GLY A 204 2.90 0.22 7.43
N VAL A 205 3.45 1.38 7.79
CA VAL A 205 4.88 1.54 8.09
C VAL A 205 5.03 1.87 9.57
N SER A 206 5.88 1.14 10.31
CA SER A 206 6.04 1.36 11.76
C SER A 206 4.66 1.40 12.46
N LEU A 207 4.34 2.46 13.22
CA LEU A 207 3.01 2.66 13.82
C LEU A 207 1.84 2.55 12.82
N GLY A 208 2.00 2.99 11.58
CA GLY A 208 0.95 2.90 10.54
C GLY A 208 0.55 1.46 10.22
N GLY A 209 1.44 0.51 10.47
CA GLY A 209 1.10 -0.92 10.45
C GLY A 209 0.12 -1.32 11.54
N LEU A 210 0.32 -0.84 12.77
CA LEU A 210 -0.59 -1.09 13.88
C LEU A 210 -1.96 -0.46 13.62
N VAL A 211 -2.01 0.71 12.98
CA VAL A 211 -3.27 1.31 12.49
C VAL A 211 -3.98 0.38 11.51
N GLY A 212 -3.26 -0.15 10.51
CA GLY A 212 -3.81 -1.12 9.55
C GLY A 212 -4.30 -2.39 10.24
N ARG A 213 -3.57 -2.91 11.23
CA ARG A 213 -3.97 -4.09 12.01
C ARG A 213 -5.23 -3.83 12.82
N TYR A 214 -5.28 -2.72 13.56
CA TYR A 214 -6.46 -2.31 14.32
C TYR A 214 -7.69 -2.17 13.42
N TYR A 215 -7.54 -1.48 12.28
CA TYR A 215 -8.63 -1.30 11.33
C TYR A 215 -9.24 -2.62 10.88
N ILE A 216 -8.42 -3.61 10.51
CA ILE A 216 -8.98 -4.86 9.98
C ILE A 216 -9.47 -5.82 11.06
N THR A 217 -8.99 -5.71 12.30
CA THR A 217 -9.35 -6.64 13.39
C THR A 217 -10.53 -6.13 14.20
N GLU A 218 -10.63 -4.81 14.38
CA GLU A 218 -11.64 -4.20 15.25
C GLU A 218 -12.66 -3.33 14.50
N TYR A 219 -12.42 -2.96 13.23
CA TYR A 219 -13.28 -2.03 12.50
C TYR A 219 -13.92 -2.64 11.25
N ASN A 220 -13.17 -2.86 10.16
CA ASN A 220 -13.73 -3.37 8.91
C ASN A 220 -12.73 -4.11 8.01
N ALA A 221 -12.63 -5.44 8.19
CA ALA A 221 -11.80 -6.29 7.34
C ALA A 221 -12.27 -6.40 5.88
N SER A 222 -13.56 -6.19 5.61
CA SER A 222 -14.19 -6.57 4.33
C SER A 222 -13.65 -5.78 3.13
N LYS A 223 -13.08 -4.60 3.37
CA LYS A 223 -12.55 -3.69 2.35
C LYS A 223 -11.06 -3.87 2.08
N VAL A 224 -10.39 -4.81 2.76
CA VAL A 224 -8.94 -4.99 2.64
C VAL A 224 -8.63 -6.39 2.09
N TYR A 225 -7.66 -6.46 1.19
CA TYR A 225 -7.17 -7.72 0.62
C TYR A 225 -5.82 -8.12 1.22
N LYS A 226 -4.86 -7.18 1.28
CA LYS A 226 -3.53 -7.39 1.88
C LYS A 226 -3.20 -6.26 2.83
N LEU A 227 -2.54 -6.60 3.94
CA LEU A 227 -1.84 -5.65 4.81
C LEU A 227 -0.35 -5.98 4.81
N LEU A 228 0.44 -5.08 4.25
CA LEU A 228 1.89 -5.11 4.23
C LEU A 228 2.40 -4.27 5.39
N LEU A 229 3.06 -4.93 6.33
CA LEU A 229 3.60 -4.37 7.56
C LEU A 229 5.10 -4.12 7.34
N VAL A 230 5.48 -2.89 7.00
CA VAL A 230 6.88 -2.53 6.77
C VAL A 230 7.49 -1.98 8.05
N THR A 231 8.49 -2.69 8.60
CA THR A 231 9.17 -2.36 9.87
C THR A 231 8.22 -2.03 11.02
N VAL A 232 7.13 -2.79 11.14
CA VAL A 232 6.08 -2.56 12.15
C VAL A 232 6.49 -3.16 13.48
N VAL A 233 6.62 -2.32 14.50
CA VAL A 233 6.99 -2.72 15.87
C VAL A 233 5.81 -3.38 16.58
N ASN A 234 5.43 -4.58 16.16
CA ASN A 234 4.29 -5.33 16.69
C ASN A 234 4.37 -5.53 18.20
N GLU A 235 5.56 -5.75 18.76
CA GLU A 235 5.78 -5.92 20.21
C GLU A 235 6.23 -4.63 20.93
N GLY A 236 6.16 -3.48 20.26
CA GLY A 236 6.71 -2.20 20.73
C GLY A 236 8.22 -2.04 20.51
N SER A 237 8.77 -0.91 20.97
CA SER A 237 10.17 -0.51 20.73
C SER A 237 10.80 0.03 22.01
N SER A 238 11.92 -0.57 22.44
CA SER A 238 12.70 -0.05 23.57
C SER A 238 13.28 1.33 23.26
N LEU A 239 13.67 1.59 22.01
CA LEU A 239 14.13 2.91 21.58
C LEU A 239 13.00 3.95 21.71
N PHE A 240 11.75 3.58 21.38
CA PHE A 240 10.61 4.46 21.63
C PHE A 240 10.44 4.80 23.11
N GLU A 241 10.42 3.78 23.97
CA GLU A 241 10.29 3.98 25.42
C GLU A 241 11.46 4.78 26.01
N GLY A 242 12.69 4.48 25.64
CA GLY A 242 13.89 5.12 26.17
C GLY A 242 14.16 6.51 25.58
N GLU A 243 14.50 6.55 24.30
CA GLU A 243 15.02 7.76 23.64
C GLU A 243 13.91 8.76 23.32
N PHE A 244 12.72 8.28 22.98
CA PHE A 244 11.63 9.15 22.53
C PHE A 244 10.61 9.49 23.61
N PHE A 245 10.64 8.78 24.74
CA PHE A 245 9.65 8.98 25.78
C PHE A 245 10.28 9.30 27.14
N ILE A 246 11.06 8.38 27.72
CA ILE A 246 11.77 8.60 28.99
C ILE A 246 12.68 9.83 28.93
N LYS A 247 13.48 9.96 27.87
CA LYS A 247 14.43 11.06 27.71
C LYS A 247 13.77 12.43 27.46
N LEU A 248 12.57 12.46 26.87
CA LEU A 248 11.88 13.70 26.53
C LEU A 248 11.03 14.24 27.67
N ALA A 249 10.51 13.38 28.54
CA ALA A 249 9.75 13.79 29.71
C ALA A 249 10.66 13.99 30.93
N SER A 250 10.36 15.01 31.74
CA SER A 250 11.08 15.30 32.99
C SER A 250 10.38 14.72 34.22
N SER A 251 9.15 14.22 34.08
CA SER A 251 8.35 13.63 35.17
C SER A 251 7.34 12.61 34.64
N LYS A 252 6.78 11.79 35.54
CA LYS A 252 5.71 10.84 35.18
C LYS A 252 4.45 11.52 34.70
N ALA A 253 4.09 12.65 35.32
CA ALA A 253 2.91 13.42 34.95
C ALA A 253 3.03 14.01 33.53
N GLU A 254 4.20 14.54 33.19
CA GLU A 254 4.48 15.05 31.85
C GLU A 254 4.43 13.94 30.80
N ALA A 255 5.07 12.81 31.10
CA ALA A 255 5.03 11.63 30.25
C ALA A 255 3.58 11.15 30.02
N GLN A 256 2.78 11.07 31.08
CA GLN A 256 1.38 10.69 30.98
C GLN A 256 0.58 11.68 30.13
N ALA A 257 0.85 12.98 30.22
CA ALA A 257 0.20 13.99 29.39
C ALA A 257 0.48 13.79 27.89
N PHE A 258 1.69 13.35 27.51
CA PHE A 258 2.03 13.01 26.12
C PHE A 258 1.27 11.79 25.57
N LEU A 259 0.75 10.93 26.44
CA LEU A 259 -0.01 9.73 26.08
C LEU A 259 -1.51 9.99 26.01
N LEU A 260 -1.94 11.22 26.29
CA LEU A 260 -3.31 11.67 26.17
C LEU A 260 -3.41 12.69 25.03
N ASN A 261 -4.53 12.70 24.31
CA ASN A 261 -4.85 13.75 23.36
C ASN A 261 -5.43 14.99 24.08
N LEU A 262 -5.79 16.03 23.32
CA LEU A 262 -6.36 17.27 23.85
C LEU A 262 -7.69 17.08 24.62
N GLU A 263 -8.37 15.96 24.44
CA GLU A 263 -9.60 15.60 25.17
C GLU A 263 -9.32 14.75 26.42
N GLY A 264 -8.05 14.48 26.74
CA GLY A 264 -7.65 13.63 27.86
C GLY A 264 -7.83 12.13 27.61
N LYS A 265 -7.95 11.69 26.35
CA LYS A 265 -8.10 10.28 25.96
C LYS A 265 -6.77 9.68 25.51
N GLU A 266 -6.58 8.39 25.76
CA GLU A 266 -5.40 7.64 25.33
C GLU A 266 -5.20 7.75 23.81
N ASN A 267 -4.00 8.17 23.41
CA ASN A 267 -3.62 8.32 22.01
C ASN A 267 -2.83 7.11 21.49
N LEU A 268 -2.48 7.10 20.20
CA LEU A 268 -1.82 5.97 19.54
C LEU A 268 -0.36 5.74 19.99
N ALA A 269 0.28 6.72 20.64
CA ALA A 269 1.64 6.57 21.15
C ALA A 269 1.73 5.43 22.19
N ASN A 270 0.63 5.17 22.91
CA ASN A 270 0.50 4.05 23.85
C ASN A 270 0.69 2.66 23.20
N TRP A 271 0.62 2.54 21.88
CA TRP A 271 0.79 1.27 21.17
C TRP A 271 2.26 0.88 20.95
N LEU A 272 3.20 1.79 21.25
CA LEU A 272 4.62 1.63 20.92
C LEU A 272 5.48 1.18 22.10
N PHE A 273 4.93 1.11 23.31
CA PHE A 273 5.66 0.59 24.48
C PHE A 273 6.03 -0.89 24.29
N PRO A 274 7.22 -1.32 24.72
CA PRO A 274 7.58 -2.73 24.68
C PRO A 274 6.60 -3.61 25.47
N THR A 275 6.40 -4.81 24.96
CA THR A 275 5.71 -5.90 25.68
C THR A 275 6.69 -6.87 26.34
N TYR A 276 7.98 -6.64 26.15
CA TYR A 276 9.09 -7.40 26.70
C TYR A 276 9.90 -6.53 27.67
N GLN A 277 10.51 -7.15 28.67
CA GLN A 277 11.36 -6.45 29.63
C GLN A 277 12.54 -5.75 28.94
N SER A 278 12.53 -4.42 28.94
CA SER A 278 13.52 -3.58 28.26
C SER A 278 14.36 -2.72 29.21
N LEU A 279 13.87 -2.44 30.43
CA LEU A 279 14.50 -1.46 31.33
C LEU A 279 15.23 -2.15 32.48
N TYR A 280 16.43 -1.67 32.78
CA TYR A 280 17.27 -2.22 33.84
C TYR A 280 18.01 -1.12 34.60
N THR A 281 18.23 -1.34 35.89
CA THR A 281 19.17 -0.53 36.69
C THR A 281 20.62 -0.87 36.33
N LEU A 282 21.58 -0.03 36.73
CA LEU A 282 23.02 -0.28 36.49
C LEU A 282 23.54 -1.57 37.17
N ASP A 283 22.95 -1.99 38.29
CA ASP A 283 23.25 -3.27 38.95
C ASP A 283 22.50 -4.46 38.31
N GLY A 284 21.76 -4.23 37.23
CA GLY A 284 21.16 -5.25 36.38
C GLY A 284 19.77 -5.73 36.81
N LYS A 285 19.12 -5.05 37.76
CA LYS A 285 17.74 -5.38 38.16
C LYS A 285 16.75 -4.90 37.12
N GLU A 286 15.71 -5.69 36.89
CA GLU A 286 14.60 -5.33 36.00
C GLU A 286 13.81 -4.16 36.58
N VAL A 287 13.47 -3.20 35.72
CA VAL A 287 12.64 -2.04 36.05
C VAL A 287 11.32 -2.17 35.29
N PRO A 288 10.16 -2.10 35.96
CA PRO A 288 8.88 -2.16 35.27
C PRO A 288 8.71 -1.01 34.27
N HIS A 289 8.07 -1.29 33.14
CA HIS A 289 7.68 -0.25 32.18
C HIS A 289 6.81 0.81 32.88
N PRO A 290 7.07 2.12 32.67
CA PRO A 290 6.27 3.20 33.26
C PRO A 290 4.82 3.19 32.77
N PHE A 291 4.59 2.68 31.56
CA PHE A 291 3.28 2.57 30.92
C PHE A 291 3.17 1.23 30.18
N LYS A 292 1.94 0.77 30.00
CA LYS A 292 1.66 -0.49 29.31
C LYS A 292 1.45 -0.27 27.81
N ASN A 293 1.72 -1.30 27.01
CA ASN A 293 1.33 -1.31 25.61
C ASN A 293 -0.18 -1.53 25.46
N LEU A 294 -0.93 -0.47 25.15
CA LEU A 294 -2.39 -0.56 25.06
C LEU A 294 -2.90 -1.34 23.85
N PHE A 295 -2.07 -1.53 22.81
CA PHE A 295 -2.46 -2.36 21.67
C PHE A 295 -2.61 -3.84 22.09
N HIS A 296 -1.68 -4.31 22.92
CA HIS A 296 -1.69 -5.66 23.46
C HIS A 296 -2.65 -5.83 24.63
N GLU A 297 -2.68 -4.88 25.57
CA GLU A 297 -3.57 -4.96 26.74
C GLU A 297 -5.06 -4.99 26.35
N LYS A 298 -5.42 -4.28 25.27
CA LYS A 298 -6.79 -4.30 24.73
C LYS A 298 -7.05 -5.47 23.77
N GLY A 299 -6.06 -6.33 23.55
CA GLY A 299 -6.18 -7.57 22.79
C GLY A 299 -6.23 -7.38 21.27
N TYR A 300 -5.72 -6.27 20.72
CA TYR A 300 -5.73 -6.00 19.27
C TYR A 300 -4.68 -6.80 18.49
N ASP A 301 -3.77 -7.50 19.20
CA ASP A 301 -2.78 -8.39 18.61
C ASP A 301 -3.41 -9.72 18.14
N LYS A 302 -4.19 -9.64 17.06
CA LYS A 302 -4.90 -10.78 16.47
C LYS A 302 -4.32 -11.16 15.10
N PRO A 303 -4.49 -12.43 14.67
CA PRO A 303 -4.19 -12.85 13.31
C PRO A 303 -5.11 -12.14 12.29
N ALA A 304 -4.73 -12.18 11.01
CA ALA A 304 -5.56 -11.64 9.94
C ALA A 304 -6.92 -12.38 9.88
N PRO A 305 -8.04 -11.66 9.71
CA PRO A 305 -9.33 -12.29 9.44
C PRO A 305 -9.31 -13.15 8.17
N PRO A 306 -10.19 -14.16 8.04
CA PRO A 306 -10.26 -15.00 6.84
C PRO A 306 -10.41 -14.21 5.55
N GLY A 307 -9.63 -14.57 4.53
CA GLY A 307 -9.63 -13.90 3.22
C GLY A 307 -8.80 -12.62 3.13
N LEU A 308 -8.00 -12.32 4.16
CA LEU A 308 -7.01 -11.23 4.20
C LEU A 308 -5.63 -11.79 4.52
N TYR A 309 -4.58 -11.17 4.00
CA TYR A 309 -3.20 -11.64 4.13
C TYR A 309 -2.25 -10.62 4.77
N TYR A 310 -1.48 -11.07 5.76
CA TYR A 310 -0.41 -10.31 6.43
C TYR A 310 0.96 -10.62 5.84
N TYR A 311 1.72 -9.56 5.56
CA TYR A 311 3.13 -9.66 5.16
C TYR A 311 3.95 -8.72 6.03
N SER A 312 4.78 -9.23 6.93
CA SER A 312 5.77 -8.43 7.64
C SER A 312 7.06 -8.35 6.86
N ILE A 313 7.50 -7.13 6.52
CA ILE A 313 8.69 -6.85 5.71
C ILE A 313 9.65 -6.04 6.59
N PHE A 314 10.81 -6.60 6.92
CA PHE A 314 11.77 -5.98 7.84
C PHE A 314 13.21 -6.39 7.55
N SER A 315 14.17 -5.79 8.25
CA SER A 315 15.60 -6.14 8.18
C SER A 315 16.14 -6.62 9.53
N ALA A 316 17.27 -7.32 9.48
CA ALA A 316 18.07 -7.81 10.60
C ALA A 316 19.56 -7.41 10.50
N GLN A 317 19.91 -6.51 9.58
CA GLN A 317 21.31 -6.24 9.21
C GLN A 317 21.96 -5.10 10.02
N ARG A 318 21.24 -4.52 11.00
CA ARG A 318 21.76 -3.47 11.88
C ARG A 318 21.64 -3.91 13.33
N GLU A 319 22.47 -3.32 14.19
CA GLU A 319 22.24 -3.40 15.62
C GLU A 319 21.13 -2.41 16.03
N SER A 320 20.20 -2.88 16.83
CA SER A 320 19.14 -2.09 17.45
C SER A 320 19.24 -2.20 18.97
N PRO A 321 19.00 -1.12 19.73
CA PRO A 321 18.82 -1.22 21.17
C PRO A 321 17.72 -2.22 21.51
N TYR A 322 17.94 -3.00 22.56
CA TYR A 322 16.98 -4.00 23.04
C TYR A 322 16.71 -3.81 24.53
N GLU A 323 17.77 -3.79 25.33
CA GLU A 323 17.70 -3.50 26.76
C GLU A 323 18.43 -2.18 27.04
N LEU A 324 17.89 -1.39 27.96
CA LEU A 324 18.34 -0.05 28.29
C LEU A 324 18.66 0.03 29.79
N TYR A 325 19.69 0.80 30.11
CA TYR A 325 19.98 1.22 31.47
C TYR A 325 19.21 2.49 31.80
N VAL A 326 18.48 2.45 32.92
CA VAL A 326 17.77 3.59 33.48
C VAL A 326 18.14 3.80 34.95
N GLU A 327 17.95 5.03 35.41
CA GLU A 327 18.10 5.42 36.80
C GLU A 327 16.83 6.12 37.28
N GLU A 328 16.34 5.79 38.47
CA GLU A 328 15.23 6.49 39.10
C GLU A 328 15.66 7.90 39.53
N VAL A 329 14.91 8.89 39.09
CA VAL A 329 15.10 10.30 39.46
C VAL A 329 13.75 10.86 39.89
N GLY A 330 13.53 10.90 41.22
CA GLY A 330 12.25 11.33 41.79
C GLY A 330 11.14 10.32 41.49
N ASP A 331 10.09 10.74 40.78
CA ASP A 331 8.96 9.90 40.35
C ASP A 331 9.12 9.37 38.91
N TRP A 332 10.28 9.59 38.30
CA TRP A 332 10.55 9.30 36.90
C TRP A 332 11.89 8.58 36.69
N TYR A 333 12.24 8.37 35.42
CA TYR A 333 13.46 7.70 35.01
C TYR A 333 14.35 8.63 34.17
N ARG A 334 15.65 8.40 34.26
CA ARG A 334 16.65 8.95 33.35
C ARG A 334 17.28 7.82 32.56
N LEU A 335 17.27 7.94 31.23
CA LEU A 335 17.98 7.01 30.36
C LEU A 335 19.50 7.23 30.49
N ILE A 336 20.23 6.15 30.79
CA ILE A 336 21.69 6.17 30.93
C ILE A 336 22.39 5.67 29.67
N GLY A 337 21.80 4.69 28.98
CA GLY A 337 22.31 4.18 27.70
C GLY A 337 21.83 2.77 27.38
N ASP A 338 22.44 2.15 26.38
CA ASP A 338 22.11 0.79 25.96
C ASP A 338 22.78 -0.24 26.89
N LYS A 339 21.99 -1.16 27.45
CA LYS A 339 22.49 -2.35 28.15
C LYS A 339 22.85 -3.46 27.16
N ARG A 340 21.95 -3.73 26.22
CA ARG A 340 22.12 -4.77 25.20
C ARG A 340 21.53 -4.34 23.87
N LYS A 341 22.25 -4.66 22.80
CA LYS A 341 21.79 -4.53 21.42
C LYS A 341 21.48 -5.91 20.84
N GLY A 342 20.55 -5.95 19.90
CA GLY A 342 20.22 -7.14 19.11
C GLY A 342 20.19 -6.82 17.62
N THR A 343 20.04 -7.84 16.79
CA THR A 343 19.91 -7.66 15.34
C THR A 343 18.53 -7.12 14.96
N GLY A 344 18.48 -6.14 14.08
CA GLY A 344 17.28 -5.42 13.65
C GLY A 344 17.58 -4.42 12.52
N ASP A 345 16.93 -3.27 12.55
CA ASP A 345 17.01 -2.20 11.54
C ASP A 345 17.50 -0.85 12.10
N GLY A 346 18.14 -0.86 13.27
CA GLY A 346 18.60 0.33 13.97
C GLY A 346 17.55 0.99 14.86
N ASN A 347 16.29 0.54 14.83
CA ASN A 347 15.24 1.00 15.74
C ASN A 347 14.81 -0.08 16.73
N SER A 348 14.40 -1.24 16.23
CA SER A 348 13.94 -2.36 17.05
C SER A 348 14.54 -3.67 16.56
N ILE A 349 14.52 -4.69 17.40
CA ILE A 349 15.07 -6.01 17.09
C ILE A 349 14.11 -6.83 16.22
N VAL A 350 14.63 -7.82 15.49
CA VAL A 350 13.84 -8.70 14.59
C VAL A 350 12.59 -9.27 15.22
N GLN A 351 12.63 -9.63 16.51
CA GLN A 351 11.50 -10.24 17.19
C GLN A 351 10.27 -9.32 17.17
N THR A 352 10.45 -8.01 17.34
CA THR A 352 9.34 -7.05 17.36
C THR A 352 8.65 -6.91 16.01
N TYR A 353 9.32 -7.27 14.92
CA TYR A 353 8.77 -7.17 13.57
C TYR A 353 7.93 -8.37 13.17
N LYS A 354 8.09 -9.52 13.83
CA LYS A 354 7.34 -10.72 13.47
C LYS A 354 5.86 -10.57 13.76
N THR A 355 5.04 -11.29 13.00
CA THR A 355 3.58 -11.35 13.16
C THR A 355 3.05 -12.73 12.77
N PHE A 356 1.74 -12.94 12.92
CA PHE A 356 1.02 -14.16 12.56
C PHE A 356 1.04 -14.48 11.04
N GLY A 357 1.50 -13.54 10.22
CA GLY A 357 1.55 -13.66 8.75
C GLY A 357 2.88 -14.12 8.18
N CYS A 358 3.06 -13.89 6.89
CA CYS A 358 4.32 -14.14 6.20
C CYS A 358 5.40 -13.16 6.69
N ASN A 359 6.51 -13.67 7.22
CA ASN A 359 7.62 -12.84 7.70
C ASN A 359 8.75 -12.84 6.67
N ILE A 360 9.01 -11.68 6.07
CA ILE A 360 9.94 -11.46 4.97
C ILE A 360 11.12 -10.63 5.46
N LEU A 361 12.23 -11.31 5.69
CA LEU A 361 13.51 -10.68 6.00
C LEU A 361 14.18 -10.17 4.70
N VAL A 362 14.37 -8.86 4.60
CA VAL A 362 15.04 -8.20 3.48
C VAL A 362 16.51 -7.94 3.83
N PRO A 363 17.48 -8.40 3.01
CA PRO A 363 18.90 -8.23 3.30
C PRO A 363 19.37 -6.81 2.94
N THR A 364 19.04 -5.83 3.78
CA THR A 364 19.46 -4.44 3.66
C THR A 364 19.93 -3.85 4.98
N ASN A 365 21.00 -3.04 4.98
CA ASN A 365 21.46 -2.30 6.15
C ASN A 365 20.80 -0.91 6.29
N THR A 366 19.73 -0.63 5.55
CA THR A 366 18.98 0.62 5.65
C THR A 366 18.35 0.78 7.03
N HIS A 367 18.43 1.98 7.60
CA HIS A 367 17.85 2.30 8.89
C HIS A 367 16.32 2.36 8.82
N HIS A 368 15.63 1.95 9.88
CA HIS A 368 14.16 1.92 10.03
C HIS A 368 13.42 3.04 9.29
N ALA A 369 13.77 4.30 9.61
CA ALA A 369 13.10 5.48 9.06
C ALA A 369 13.22 5.65 7.53
N PHE A 370 14.21 5.01 6.91
CA PHE A 370 14.52 5.15 5.48
C PHE A 370 14.21 3.89 4.66
N MET A 371 13.62 2.85 5.28
CA MET A 371 13.39 1.55 4.64
C MET A 371 12.55 1.63 3.36
N LEU A 372 11.62 2.57 3.26
CA LEU A 372 10.80 2.74 2.04
C LEU A 372 11.59 3.30 0.85
N GLY A 373 12.73 3.93 1.11
CA GLY A 373 13.64 4.42 0.07
C GLY A 373 14.62 3.36 -0.44
N ASP A 374 14.67 2.19 0.20
CA ASP A 374 15.57 1.09 -0.18
C ASP A 374 14.99 0.28 -1.35
N SER A 375 15.79 0.08 -2.41
CA SER A 375 15.33 -0.59 -3.63
C SER A 375 14.96 -2.07 -3.42
N LYS A 376 15.60 -2.77 -2.48
CA LYS A 376 15.27 -4.17 -2.16
C LYS A 376 13.94 -4.25 -1.41
N VAL A 377 13.71 -3.31 -0.49
CA VAL A 377 12.43 -3.19 0.23
C VAL A 377 11.31 -2.84 -0.75
N GLN A 378 11.51 -1.85 -1.62
CA GLN A 378 10.56 -1.44 -2.66
C GLN A 378 10.20 -2.60 -3.60
N SER A 379 11.20 -3.35 -4.04
CA SER A 379 11.01 -4.53 -4.90
C SER A 379 10.26 -5.64 -4.16
N THR A 380 10.54 -5.84 -2.87
CA THR A 380 9.80 -6.79 -2.02
C THR A 380 8.34 -6.38 -1.87
N ILE A 381 8.06 -5.10 -1.58
CA ILE A 381 6.70 -4.55 -1.51
C ILE A 381 5.96 -4.79 -2.83
N LEU A 382 6.57 -4.46 -3.97
CA LEU A 382 5.94 -4.65 -5.28
C LEU A 382 5.68 -6.13 -5.57
N ASN A 383 6.63 -7.01 -5.25
CA ASN A 383 6.44 -8.45 -5.42
C ASN A 383 5.25 -8.96 -4.59
N VAL A 384 5.16 -8.55 -3.33
CA VAL A 384 4.04 -8.90 -2.44
C VAL A 384 2.71 -8.33 -2.94
N LEU A 385 2.69 -7.09 -3.43
CA LEU A 385 1.49 -6.51 -4.04
C LEU A 385 1.02 -7.35 -5.24
N ARG A 386 1.98 -7.76 -6.08
CA ARG A 386 1.71 -8.42 -7.36
C ARG A 386 1.44 -9.92 -7.30
N CYS A 387 1.95 -10.62 -6.30
CA CYS A 387 1.84 -12.07 -6.19
C CYS A 387 0.44 -12.50 -5.75
N LYS A 388 0.08 -13.75 -6.01
CA LYS A 388 -1.03 -14.34 -5.26
C LYS A 388 -0.54 -14.72 -3.86
N PRO A 389 -1.42 -14.69 -2.84
CA PRO A 389 -0.99 -14.99 -1.48
C PRO A 389 -0.44 -16.40 -1.29
N GLU A 390 -0.96 -17.37 -2.05
CA GLU A 390 -0.48 -18.75 -1.99
C GLU A 390 0.99 -18.86 -2.48
N GLU A 391 1.37 -18.03 -3.45
CA GLU A 391 2.69 -18.08 -4.08
C GLU A 391 3.82 -17.58 -3.17
N TYR A 392 3.54 -16.69 -2.20
CA TYR A 392 4.60 -16.06 -1.41
C TYR A 392 4.78 -16.68 -0.02
N CYS A 393 3.70 -17.26 0.52
CA CYS A 393 3.72 -17.91 1.84
C CYS A 393 4.22 -19.36 1.78
N GLU A 394 4.04 -20.06 0.65
CA GLU A 394 4.41 -21.48 0.49
C GLU A 394 5.83 -21.71 -0.05
N LEU A 395 6.54 -20.65 -0.47
CA LEU A 395 7.90 -20.74 -1.02
C LEU A 395 9.03 -20.77 0.04
N LYS A 396 8.74 -21.07 1.31
CA LYS A 396 9.75 -21.18 2.36
C LYS A 396 9.53 -22.35 3.31
#